data_AF-A0A962R8G6-F1
#
_entry.id   AF-A0A962R8G6-F1
#
_cell.length_a   1.000
_cell.length_b   1.000
_cell.length_c   1.000
_cell.angle_alpha   90.00
_cell.angle_beta   90.00
_cell.angle_gamma   90.00
#
_symmetry.space_group_name_H-M   'P 1'
#
loop_
_entity.id
_entity.type
_entity.pdbx_description
1 polymer ?
#
loop_
_entity_poly.entity_id
_entity_poly.type
_entity_poly.pdbx_seq_one_letter_code
_entity_poly.pdbx_strand_id
1 'polypeptide(L)'
;MHQSITTPDFQNNRLNVTRTQSGKLRSVVMSALLLLAANTNAAYIDQGNYIQDTVGGMDWLKLTETTGVSYDDRNTISFLSQGWRHATKAEVGSLFADFIPNTAEWDINYNANIANEAGTFVNLFGTT
;
A
#
# COMPACT_ATOMS: atom_id res chain seq x y z
N MET A 1 -84.61 -9.38 -46.94
CA MET A 1 -83.34 -8.64 -46.80
C MET A 1 -82.65 -9.14 -45.54
N HIS A 2 -81.72 -10.08 -45.68
CA HIS A 2 -80.92 -10.62 -44.57
C HIS A 2 -79.65 -9.78 -44.46
N GLN A 3 -79.42 -9.11 -43.32
CA GLN A 3 -78.17 -8.37 -43.08
C GLN A 3 -77.21 -9.25 -42.29
N SER A 4 -76.01 -9.47 -42.86
CA SER A 4 -74.93 -10.22 -42.22
C SER A 4 -74.25 -9.38 -41.15
N ILE A 5 -74.18 -9.91 -39.93
CA ILE A 5 -73.47 -9.29 -38.80
C ILE A 5 -72.02 -9.78 -38.83
N THR A 6 -71.07 -8.87 -39.03
CA THR A 6 -69.63 -9.12 -38.92
C THR A 6 -69.20 -9.04 -37.45
N THR A 7 -68.57 -10.11 -36.95
CA THR A 7 -67.91 -10.13 -35.63
C THR A 7 -66.59 -9.36 -35.64
N PRO A 8 -66.30 -8.51 -34.63
CA PRO A 8 -65.02 -7.82 -34.52
C PRO A 8 -63.91 -8.76 -34.04
N ASP A 9 -62.73 -8.56 -34.63
CA ASP A 9 -61.50 -9.31 -34.37
C ASP A 9 -60.88 -8.93 -33.01
N PHE A 10 -60.75 -9.90 -32.11
CA PHE A 10 -60.07 -9.76 -30.82
C PHE A 10 -58.58 -10.09 -30.98
N GLN A 11 -57.83 -9.23 -31.68
CA GLN A 11 -56.37 -9.26 -31.61
C GLN A 11 -55.86 -8.07 -30.80
N ASN A 12 -54.92 -8.39 -29.90
CA ASN A 12 -53.90 -7.50 -29.36
C ASN A 12 -54.19 -6.82 -28.02
N ASN A 13 -54.09 -7.60 -26.94
CA ASN A 13 -53.56 -7.05 -25.69
C ASN A 13 -52.58 -8.02 -25.02
N ARG A 14 -51.43 -8.24 -25.67
CA ARG A 14 -50.28 -8.88 -25.02
C ARG A 14 -49.47 -7.78 -24.34
N LEU A 15 -49.59 -7.71 -23.02
CA LEU A 15 -48.76 -6.84 -22.18
C LEU A 15 -47.29 -7.23 -22.36
N ASN A 16 -46.50 -6.32 -22.94
CA ASN A 16 -45.05 -6.46 -23.01
C ASN A 16 -44.46 -6.29 -21.60
N VAL A 17 -44.19 -7.41 -20.93
CA VAL A 17 -43.48 -7.42 -19.65
C VAL A 17 -41.99 -7.25 -19.92
N THR A 18 -41.50 -6.03 -19.82
CA THR A 18 -40.06 -5.75 -19.86
C THR A 18 -39.45 -6.20 -18.54
N ARG A 19 -38.81 -7.39 -18.53
CA ARG A 19 -38.02 -7.83 -17.37
C ARG A 19 -36.83 -6.89 -17.17
N THR A 20 -36.91 -6.02 -16.17
CA THR A 20 -35.82 -5.14 -15.76
C THR A 20 -34.62 -5.99 -15.33
N GLN A 21 -33.48 -5.81 -16.01
CA GLN A 21 -32.23 -6.56 -15.80
C GLN A 21 -31.50 -6.17 -14.51
N SER A 22 -32.14 -6.37 -13.35
CA SER A 22 -31.61 -5.96 -12.04
C SER A 22 -30.31 -6.67 -11.63
N GLY A 23 -30.01 -7.85 -12.20
CA GLY A 23 -28.79 -8.60 -11.90
C GLY A 23 -27.51 -8.06 -12.55
N LYS A 24 -27.61 -7.45 -13.73
CA LYS A 24 -26.41 -6.97 -14.47
C LYS A 24 -25.87 -5.66 -13.90
N LEU A 25 -26.75 -4.79 -13.40
CA LEU A 25 -26.35 -3.50 -12.80
C LEU A 25 -25.49 -3.68 -11.54
N ARG A 26 -25.77 -4.71 -10.72
CA ARG A 26 -24.97 -4.99 -9.51
C ARG A 26 -23.57 -5.47 -9.84
N SER A 27 -23.43 -6.30 -10.87
CA SER A 27 -22.12 -6.83 -11.30
C SER A 27 -21.22 -5.73 -11.89
N VAL A 28 -21.79 -4.80 -12.65
CA VAL A 28 -21.03 -3.68 -13.23
C VAL A 28 -20.48 -2.74 -12.16
N VAL A 29 -21.27 -2.45 -11.12
CA VAL A 29 -20.83 -1.58 -10.02
C VAL A 29 -19.70 -2.21 -9.20
N MET A 30 -19.77 -3.51 -8.91
CA MET A 30 -18.67 -4.21 -8.21
C MET A 30 -17.38 -4.21 -9.04
N SER A 31 -17.46 -4.53 -10.34
CA SER A 31 -16.28 -4.50 -11.21
C SER A 31 -15.66 -3.11 -11.32
N ALA A 32 -16.47 -2.05 -11.33
CA ALA A 32 -15.98 -0.67 -11.31
C ALA A 32 -15.27 -0.31 -9.99
N LEU A 33 -15.73 -0.83 -8.84
CA LEU A 33 -15.11 -0.61 -7.54
C LEU A 33 -13.76 -1.33 -7.38
N LEU A 34 -13.60 -2.52 -7.98
CA LEU A 34 -12.32 -3.23 -8.00
C LEU A 34 -11.25 -2.51 -8.83
N LEU A 35 -11.65 -1.77 -9.87
CA LEU A 35 -10.73 -0.93 -10.66
C LEU A 35 -10.28 0.33 -9.92
N LEU A 36 -10.97 0.69 -8.84
CA LEU A 36 -10.61 1.81 -7.95
C LEU A 36 -9.77 1.34 -6.75
N ALA A 37 -9.37 0.07 -6.68
CA ALA A 37 -8.48 -0.41 -5.63
C ALA A 37 -7.16 0.41 -5.69
N ALA A 38 -6.93 1.21 -4.66
CA ALA A 38 -5.76 2.07 -4.57
C ALA A 38 -4.49 1.23 -4.48
N ASN A 39 -3.47 1.60 -5.26
CA ASN A 39 -2.12 1.07 -5.08
C ASN A 39 -1.56 1.61 -3.77
N THR A 40 -1.41 0.74 -2.77
CA THR A 40 -0.59 1.08 -1.59
C THR A 40 0.88 0.87 -1.98
N ASN A 41 1.65 1.95 -2.00
CA ASN A 41 3.10 1.87 -2.19
C ASN A 41 3.73 1.93 -0.81
N ALA A 42 4.39 0.85 -0.40
CA ALA A 42 5.19 0.85 0.81
C ALA A 42 6.48 1.62 0.55
N ALA A 43 6.72 2.70 1.32
CA ALA A 43 7.96 3.47 1.24
C ALA A 43 9.19 2.61 1.59
N TYR A 44 9.01 1.64 2.50
CA TYR A 44 10.05 0.73 2.95
C TYR A 44 9.59 -0.73 2.85
N ILE A 45 10.41 -1.58 2.25
CA ILE A 45 10.13 -3.00 2.03
C ILE A 45 11.25 -3.84 2.64
N ASP A 46 10.89 -4.79 3.51
CA ASP A 46 11.85 -5.74 4.06
C ASP A 46 12.21 -6.83 3.04
N GLN A 47 13.51 -6.96 2.73
CA GLN A 47 14.06 -7.96 1.81
C GLN A 47 14.86 -9.06 2.54
N GLY A 48 14.70 -9.16 3.87
CA GLY A 48 15.42 -10.10 4.73
C GLY A 48 16.61 -9.43 5.40
N ASN A 49 17.72 -9.29 4.67
CA ASN A 49 18.99 -8.77 5.22
C ASN A 49 19.13 -7.24 5.07
N TYR A 50 18.25 -6.62 4.27
CA TYR A 50 18.21 -5.18 4.06
C TYR A 50 16.77 -4.69 3.87
N ILE A 51 16.61 -3.38 4.00
CA ILE A 51 15.36 -2.67 3.75
C ILE A 51 15.50 -1.86 2.47
N GLN A 52 14.59 -2.08 1.53
CA GLN A 52 14.52 -1.30 0.31
C GLN A 52 13.66 -0.04 0.54
N ASP A 53 14.27 1.13 0.40
CA ASP A 53 13.58 2.43 0.37
C ASP A 53 13.17 2.74 -1.08
N THR A 54 11.86 2.65 -1.35
CA THR A 54 11.27 2.85 -2.68
C THR A 54 11.08 4.33 -3.02
N VAL A 55 11.26 5.24 -2.05
CA VAL A 55 11.10 6.69 -2.21
C VAL A 55 12.45 7.34 -2.45
N GLY A 56 13.43 7.07 -1.59
CA GLY A 56 14.81 7.56 -1.71
C GLY A 56 15.67 6.75 -2.67
N GLY A 57 15.25 5.54 -3.04
CA GLY A 57 15.96 4.66 -3.98
C GLY A 57 17.24 4.06 -3.39
N MET A 58 17.31 3.93 -2.07
CA MET A 58 18.45 3.36 -1.35
C MET A 58 18.07 2.03 -0.70
N ASP A 59 19.05 1.12 -0.64
CA ASP A 59 18.93 -0.07 0.19
C ASP A 59 19.65 0.18 1.52
N TRP A 60 19.05 -0.27 2.62
CA TRP A 60 19.57 -0.10 3.98
C TRP A 60 19.88 -1.46 4.60
N LEU A 61 21.16 -1.77 4.80
CA LEU A 61 21.57 -3.00 5.46
C LEU A 61 21.07 -3.02 6.92
N LYS A 62 20.48 -4.14 7.36
CA LYS A 62 20.04 -4.27 8.76
C LYS A 62 21.24 -4.33 9.70
N LEU A 63 21.12 -3.68 10.87
CA LEU A 63 22.21 -3.64 11.85
C LEU A 63 22.58 -5.04 12.36
N THR A 64 21.63 -5.98 12.35
CA THR A 64 21.87 -7.39 12.69
C THR A 64 22.95 -8.03 11.82
N GLU A 65 23.08 -7.61 10.56
CA GLU A 65 24.12 -8.09 9.63
C GLU A 65 25.52 -7.57 9.99
N THR A 66 25.60 -6.56 10.84
CA THR A 66 26.86 -5.96 11.32
C THR A 66 27.19 -6.32 12.77
N THR A 67 26.41 -7.22 13.38
CA THR A 67 26.60 -7.63 14.77
C THR A 67 28.01 -8.20 14.98
N GLY A 68 28.70 -7.72 16.01
CA GLY A 68 30.05 -8.18 16.34
C GLY A 68 31.16 -7.56 15.49
N VAL A 69 30.84 -6.62 14.61
CA VAL A 69 31.84 -5.91 13.80
C VAL A 69 32.00 -4.48 14.29
N SER A 70 33.25 -4.06 14.52
CA SER A 70 33.52 -2.68 14.92
C SER A 70 33.54 -1.74 13.70
N TYR A 71 33.32 -0.45 13.92
CA TYR A 71 33.48 0.57 12.88
C TYR A 71 34.90 0.58 12.28
N ASP A 72 35.90 0.24 13.09
CA ASP A 72 37.30 0.22 12.67
C ASP A 72 37.67 -1.03 11.85
N ASP A 73 36.87 -2.09 11.94
CA ASP A 73 36.99 -3.30 11.12
C ASP A 73 36.45 -3.11 9.69
N ARG A 74 36.11 -1.89 9.29
CA ARG A 74 35.60 -1.52 7.95
C ARG A 74 36.25 -2.24 6.76
N ASN A 75 37.55 -2.55 6.80
CA ASN A 75 38.24 -3.19 5.68
C ASN A 75 38.13 -4.73 5.66
N THR A 76 37.67 -5.35 6.73
CA THR A 76 37.53 -6.82 6.83
C THR A 76 36.09 -7.27 6.61
N ILE A 77 35.15 -6.35 6.48
CA ILE A 77 33.72 -6.66 6.39
C ILE A 77 33.27 -6.89 4.95
N SER A 78 32.71 -8.08 4.72
CA SER A 78 32.31 -8.58 3.41
C SER A 78 31.21 -7.75 2.74
N PHE A 79 30.47 -6.91 3.47
CA PHE A 79 29.43 -6.10 2.86
C PHE A 79 30.00 -4.91 2.06
N LEU A 80 31.12 -4.31 2.45
CA LEU A 80 31.70 -3.22 1.66
C LEU A 80 32.17 -3.72 0.28
N SER A 81 32.68 -4.96 0.20
CA SER A 81 33.02 -5.59 -1.08
C SER A 81 31.80 -5.99 -1.92
N GLN A 82 30.61 -6.02 -1.32
CA GLN A 82 29.32 -6.25 -2.01
C GLN A 82 28.66 -4.95 -2.48
N GLY A 83 29.34 -3.79 -2.33
CA GLY A 83 28.83 -2.50 -2.80
C GLY A 83 28.10 -1.68 -1.73
N TRP A 84 27.99 -2.18 -0.50
CA TRP A 84 27.47 -1.41 0.62
C TRP A 84 28.44 -0.29 1.01
N ARG A 85 27.90 0.80 1.55
CA ARG A 85 28.69 1.90 2.11
C ARG A 85 28.04 2.42 3.38
N HIS A 86 28.81 3.17 4.16
CA HIS A 86 28.23 3.94 5.23
C HIS A 86 27.29 5.01 4.68
N ALA A 87 26.12 5.12 5.29
CA ALA A 87 25.21 6.22 5.05
C ALA A 87 25.83 7.51 5.60
N THR A 88 25.64 8.60 4.87
CA THR A 88 26.01 9.94 5.32
C THR A 88 25.02 10.41 6.38
N LYS A 89 25.41 11.45 7.14
CA LYS A 89 24.51 12.08 8.12
C LYS A 89 23.19 12.55 7.50
N ALA A 90 23.23 13.07 6.28
CA ALA A 90 22.03 13.57 5.59
C ALA A 90 21.08 12.43 5.19
N GLU A 91 21.62 11.30 4.74
CA GLU A 91 20.83 10.12 4.38
C GLU A 91 20.17 9.50 5.60
N VAL A 92 20.94 9.32 6.69
CA VAL A 92 20.38 8.84 7.97
C VAL A 92 19.32 9.80 8.53
N GLY A 93 19.54 11.12 8.40
CA GLY A 93 18.56 12.12 8.79
C GLY A 93 17.28 12.04 7.96
N SER A 94 17.39 11.77 6.66
CA SER A 94 16.25 11.59 5.76
C SER A 94 15.47 10.32 6.12
N LEU A 95 16.19 9.21 6.35
CA LEU A 95 15.60 7.97 6.84
C LEU A 95 14.78 8.21 8.10
N PHE A 96 15.37 8.83 9.13
CA PHE A 96 14.65 9.07 10.37
C PHE A 96 13.48 10.04 10.23
N ALA A 97 13.57 11.04 9.35
CA ALA A 97 12.46 11.97 9.12
C ALA A 97 11.20 11.30 8.54
N ASP A 98 11.36 10.18 7.83
CA ASP A 98 10.24 9.41 7.31
C ASP A 98 9.54 8.55 8.37
N PHE A 99 10.25 8.19 9.45
CA PHE A 99 9.69 7.41 10.56
C PHE A 99 9.26 8.29 11.73
N ILE A 100 10.00 9.36 12.00
CA ILE A 100 9.79 10.27 13.12
C ILE A 100 9.43 11.61 12.49
N PRO A 101 8.15 12.04 12.56
CA PRO A 101 7.74 13.33 12.07
C PRO A 101 8.62 14.42 12.70
N ASN A 102 9.10 15.37 11.90
CA ASN A 102 9.73 16.56 12.44
C ASN A 102 8.63 17.46 13.01
N THR A 103 8.21 17.24 14.25
CA THR A 103 7.43 18.24 14.96
C THR A 103 8.37 19.02 15.86
N ALA A 104 8.63 20.28 15.48
CA ALA A 104 9.23 21.29 16.34
C ALA A 104 8.37 21.65 17.57
N GLU A 105 7.38 20.83 17.93
CA GLU A 105 6.44 21.08 18.99
C GLU A 105 6.69 20.08 20.13
N TRP A 106 7.10 20.62 21.29
CA TRP A 106 7.20 19.90 22.56
C TRP A 106 5.79 19.56 23.09
N ASP A 107 4.98 18.84 22.34
CA ASP A 107 3.69 18.34 22.82
C ASP A 107 3.90 17.06 23.64
N ILE A 108 3.30 16.98 24.82
CA ILE A 108 3.47 15.88 25.77
C ILE A 108 2.70 14.63 25.27
N ASN A 109 1.69 14.82 24.40
CA ASN A 109 1.01 13.74 23.68
C ASN A 109 1.87 13.13 22.55
N TYR A 110 2.98 13.78 22.19
CA TYR A 110 3.91 13.34 21.16
C TYR A 110 4.65 12.05 21.54
N ASN A 111 4.85 11.82 22.84
CA ASN A 111 5.60 10.66 23.35
C ASN A 111 4.97 9.29 23.01
N ALA A 112 3.64 9.18 22.91
CA ALA A 112 2.99 7.93 22.57
C ALA A 112 3.10 7.60 21.07
N ASN A 113 3.02 8.62 20.20
CA ASN A 113 3.17 8.46 18.76
C ASN A 113 4.63 8.15 18.40
N ILE A 114 5.60 8.84 19.00
CA ILE A 114 7.02 8.50 18.85
C ILE A 114 7.30 7.06 19.27
N ALA A 115 6.73 6.58 20.38
CA ALA A 115 6.97 5.20 20.83
C ALA A 115 6.45 4.16 19.82
N ASN A 116 5.28 4.41 19.20
CA ASN A 116 4.71 3.53 18.17
C ASN A 116 5.51 3.59 16.86
N GLU A 117 5.94 4.78 16.46
CA GLU A 117 6.76 5.02 15.27
C GLU A 117 8.18 4.44 15.42
N ALA A 118 8.81 4.66 16.56
CA ALA A 118 10.08 4.03 16.92
C ALA A 118 9.94 2.51 16.99
N GLY A 119 8.82 2.00 17.50
CA GLY A 119 8.49 0.57 17.46
C GLY A 119 8.41 0.04 16.02
N THR A 120 7.83 0.81 15.10
CA THR A 120 7.78 0.47 13.67
C THR A 120 9.17 0.43 13.05
N PHE A 121 10.01 1.44 13.35
CA PHE A 121 11.41 1.46 12.92
C PHE A 121 12.18 0.24 13.44
N VAL A 122 12.06 -0.07 14.74
CA VAL A 122 12.73 -1.22 15.36
C VAL A 122 12.26 -2.55 14.75
N ASN A 123 10.95 -2.70 14.49
CA ASN A 123 10.42 -3.91 13.85
C ASN A 123 10.97 -4.09 12.43
N LEU A 124 11.16 -3.00 11.70
CA LEU A 124 11.66 -3.04 10.34
C LEU A 124 13.17 -3.34 10.29
N PHE A 125 13.97 -2.65 11.10
CA PHE A 125 15.43 -2.81 11.11
C PHE A 125 15.92 -3.99 11.97
N GLY A 126 15.02 -4.61 12.73
CA GLY A 126 15.29 -5.74 13.61
C GLY A 126 15.70 -5.33 15.02
N THR A 127 15.46 -6.23 15.96
CA THR A 127 16.02 -6.16 17.33
C THR A 127 17.33 -6.93 17.36
N THR A 128 18.40 -6.30 17.86
CA THR A 128 19.68 -6.97 18.14
C THR A 128 19.59 -7.87 19.37
#